data_AF-A0A1V4YNW4-F1
#
_entry.id   AF-A0A1V4YNW4-F1
#
_cell.length_a   1.000
_cell.length_b   1.000
_cell.length_c   1.000
_cell.angle_alpha   90.00
_cell.angle_beta   90.00
_cell.angle_gamma   90.00
#
_symmetry.space_group_name_H-M   'P 1'
#
loop_
_entity.id
_entity.type
_entity.pdbx_description
1 polymer ?
#
loop_
_entity_poly.entity_id
_entity_poly.type
_entity_poly.pdbx_seq_one_letter_code
_entity_poly.pdbx_strand_id
1 'polypeptide(L)' 'MAKNPILAAFLSFLLPGLGQIYVGKTLFGLGLIVLTFIISTLAIFLISFFGIIIYIIVWLYAIYDAYMSAQDVGG' A
#
# COMPACT_ATOMS: atom_id res chain seq x y z
N MET A 1 -30.80 -0.65 22.87
CA MET A 1 -31.11 -0.21 21.50
C MET A 1 -30.38 -1.16 20.55
N ALA A 2 -31.10 -2.00 19.80
CA ALA A 2 -30.47 -2.93 18.87
C ALA A 2 -29.80 -2.12 17.75
N LYS A 3 -28.47 -2.18 17.67
CA LYS A 3 -27.72 -1.45 16.64
C LYS A 3 -27.86 -2.17 15.31
N ASN A 4 -28.00 -1.43 14.22
CA ASN A 4 -28.25 -2.03 12.91
C ASN A 4 -26.97 -2.75 12.41
N PRO A 5 -27.01 -4.09 12.19
CA PRO A 5 -25.84 -4.85 11.78
C PRO A 5 -25.36 -4.49 10.38
N ILE A 6 -26.27 -4.12 9.46
CA ILE A 6 -25.93 -3.68 8.11
C ILE A 6 -25.16 -2.36 8.17
N LEU A 7 -25.62 -1.43 9.03
CA LEU A 7 -24.92 -0.16 9.22
C LEU A 7 -23.54 -0.37 9.85
N ALA A 8 -23.40 -1.28 10.82
CA ALA A 8 -22.11 -1.62 11.40
C ALA A 8 -21.13 -2.21 10.36
N ALA A 9 -21.62 -3.11 9.50
CA ALA A 9 -20.84 -3.68 8.41
C ALA A 9 -20.43 -2.60 7.39
N PHE A 10 -21.37 -1.76 6.97
CA PHE A 10 -21.10 -0.65 6.03
C PHE A 10 -20.07 0.34 6.57
N LEU A 11 -20.17 0.70 7.85
CA LEU A 11 -19.17 1.54 8.49
C LEU A 11 -17.79 0.87 8.48
N SER A 12 -17.72 -0.43 8.78
CA SER A 12 -16.45 -1.18 8.73
C SER A 12 -15.90 -1.34 7.30
N PHE A 13 -16.76 -1.37 6.29
CA PHE A 13 -16.38 -1.38 4.88
C PHE A 13 -15.73 -0.06 4.46
N LEU A 14 -16.27 1.08 4.91
CA LEU A 14 -15.67 2.40 4.63
C LEU A 14 -14.29 2.54 5.29
N LEU A 15 -14.18 2.12 6.55
CA LEU A 15 -12.91 2.14 7.26
C LEU A 15 -12.93 1.09 8.40
N PRO A 16 -11.99 0.13 8.41
CA PRO A 16 -11.93 -0.90 9.44
C PRO A 16 -11.87 -0.28 10.84
N GLY A 17 -12.80 -0.69 11.70
CA GLY A 17 -12.93 -0.16 13.07
C GLY A 17 -14.13 0.76 13.30
N LEU A 18 -14.67 1.42 12.27
CA LEU A 18 -15.84 2.31 12.45
C LEU A 18 -17.10 1.56 12.88
N GLY A 19 -17.36 0.37 12.33
CA GLY A 19 -18.48 -0.45 12.77
C GLY A 19 -18.35 -0.93 14.21
N GLN A 20 -17.11 -1.13 14.68
CA GLN A 20 -16.83 -1.52 16.07
C GLN A 20 -17.09 -0.35 17.02
N ILE A 21 -16.69 0.87 16.65
CA ILE A 21 -17.06 2.10 17.36
C ILE A 21 -18.59 2.24 17.38
N TYR A 22 -19.25 2.05 16.23
CA TYR A 22 -20.70 2.11 16.14
C TYR A 22 -21.38 1.13 17.07
N VAL A 23 -20.91 -0.13 17.19
CA VAL A 23 -21.47 -1.11 18.15
C VAL A 23 -21.11 -0.85 19.60
N GLY A 24 -20.26 0.14 19.91
CA GLY A 24 -19.86 0.54 21.27
C GLY A 24 -18.55 -0.11 21.73
N LYS A 25 -17.89 -0.87 20.86
CA LYS A 25 -16.55 -1.43 21.08
C LYS A 25 -15.48 -0.42 20.66
N THR A 26 -15.49 0.76 21.28
CA THR A 26 -14.67 1.91 20.84
C THR A 26 -13.18 1.63 20.89
N LEU A 27 -12.66 1.05 21.98
CA LEU A 27 -11.23 0.77 22.12
C LEU A 27 -10.73 -0.22 21.05
N PHE A 28 -11.50 -1.28 20.81
CA PHE A 28 -11.20 -2.25 19.76
C PHE A 28 -11.27 -1.62 18.37
N GLY A 29 -12.30 -0.81 18.11
CA GLY A 29 -12.44 -0.08 16.86
C GLY A 29 -11.26 0.87 16.61
N LEU A 30 -10.84 1.64 17.60
CA LEU A 30 -9.68 2.53 17.50
C LEU A 30 -8.39 1.74 17.20
N GLY A 31 -8.21 0.58 17.85
CA GLY A 31 -7.09 -0.32 17.56
C GLY A 31 -7.06 -0.79 16.11
N LEU A 32 -8.23 -1.14 15.55
CA LEU A 32 -8.33 -1.52 14.12
C LEU A 32 -8.00 -0.37 13.18
N ILE A 33 -8.41 0.86 13.52
CA ILE A 33 -8.09 2.05 12.73
C ILE A 33 -6.57 2.25 12.68
N VAL A 34 -5.91 2.26 13.84
CA VAL A 34 -4.45 2.43 13.93
C VAL A 34 -3.72 1.33 13.17
N LEU A 35 -4.14 0.07 13.34
CA LEU A 35 -3.54 -1.07 12.64
C LEU A 35 -3.69 -0.94 11.12
N THR A 36 -4.84 -0.49 10.64
CA THR A 36 -5.09 -0.25 9.21
C THR A 36 -4.13 0.78 8.64
N PHE A 37 -3.89 1.88 9.36
CA PHE A 37 -2.92 2.91 8.94
C PHE A 37 -1.49 2.38 8.89
N ILE A 38 -1.07 1.60 9.89
CA ILE A 38 0.28 1.02 9.95
C ILE A 38 0.49 0.08 8.74
N ILE A 39 -0.44 -0.85 8.52
CA ILE A 39 -0.34 -1.82 7.42
C ILE A 39 -0.34 -1.11 6.06
N SER A 40 -1.23 -0.13 5.88
CA SER A 40 -1.34 0.61 4.62
C SER A 40 -0.07 1.42 4.32
N THR A 41 0.50 2.07 5.32
CA THR A 41 1.76 2.82 5.18
C THR A 41 2.92 1.89 4.83
N LEU A 42 3.02 0.75 5.52
CA LEU A 42 4.06 -0.24 5.26
C LEU A 42 3.94 -0.82 3.84
N ALA A 43 2.73 -1.14 3.39
CA ALA A 43 2.49 -1.67 2.05
C ALA A 43 2.91 -0.67 0.96
N ILE A 44 2.54 0.61 1.08
CA ILE A 44 2.94 1.66 0.13
C ILE A 44 4.47 1.81 0.10
N PHE A 45 5.10 1.82 1.27
CA PHE A 45 6.55 1.96 1.37
C PHE A 45 7.30 0.79 0.73
N LEU A 46 6.87 -0.44 1.00
CA LEU A 46 7.46 -1.64 0.41
C LEU A 46 7.32 -1.64 -1.12
N ILE A 47 6.12 -1.38 -1.66
CA ILE A 47 5.89 -1.33 -3.11
C ILE A 47 6.79 -0.26 -3.75
N SER A 48 6.86 0.93 -3.15
CA SER A 48 7.66 2.04 -3.68
C SER A 48 9.16 1.72 -3.66
N PHE A 49 9.65 1.10 -2.59
CA PHE A 49 11.04 0.72 -2.45
C PHE A 49 11.48 -0.31 -3.51
N PHE A 50 10.68 -1.37 -3.70
CA PHE A 50 10.94 -2.37 -4.74
C PHE A 50 10.86 -1.76 -6.14
N GLY A 51 9.90 -0.86 -6.38
CA GLY A 51 9.77 -0.15 -7.66
C GLY A 51 11.01 0.66 -8.02
N ILE A 52 11.60 1.38 -7.05
CA ILE A 52 12.82 2.18 -7.27
C ILE A 52 14.01 1.29 -7.61
N ILE A 53 14.16 0.15 -6.93
CA ILE A 53 15.26 -0.79 -7.21
C ILE A 53 15.16 -1.32 -8.65
N ILE A 54 13.98 -1.77 -9.06
CA ILE A 54 13.75 -2.27 -10.42
C ILE A 54 14.04 -1.17 -11.45
N TYR A 55 13.58 0.06 -11.20
CA TYR A 55 13.85 1.19 -12.07
C TYR A 55 15.35 1.45 -12.25
N ILE A 56 16.14 1.42 -11.17
CA ILE A 56 17.60 1.60 -11.24
C ILE A 56 18.25 0.48 -12.06
N ILE A 57 17.83 -0.78 -11.89
CA ILE A 57 18.37 -1.90 -12.65
C ILE A 57 18.10 -1.72 -14.15
N VAL A 58 16.86 -1.39 -14.51
CA VAL A 58 16.48 -1.14 -15.91
C VAL A 58 17.25 0.04 -16.49
N TRP A 59 17.44 1.10 -15.71
CA TRP A 59 18.21 2.28 -16.13
C TRP A 59 19.67 1.94 -16.40
N LEU A 60 20.33 1.18 -15.52
CA LEU A 60 21.71 0.74 -15.73
C LEU A 60 21.84 -0.20 -16.93
N TYR A 61 20.88 -1.11 -17.11
CA TYR A 61 20.84 -1.98 -18.29
C TYR A 61 20.69 -1.17 -19.58
N ALA A 62 19.81 -0.16 -19.60
CA ALA A 62 19.62 0.70 -20.77
C ALA A 62 20.89 1.49 -21.13
N ILE A 63 21.64 1.97 -20.12
CA ILE A 63 22.93 2.62 -20.34
C ILE A 63 23.93 1.65 -20.96
N TYR A 64 24.04 0.43 -20.41
CA TYR A 64 24.93 -0.60 -20.91
C TYR A 64 24.61 -0.97 -22.37
N ASP A 65 23.33 -1.20 -22.67
CA ASP A 65 22.84 -1.56 -24.00
C ASP A 65 23.12 -0.45 -25.02
N ALA A 66 22.88 0.82 -24.65
CA ALA A 66 23.18 1.97 -25.49
C ALA A 66 24.70 2.11 -25.78
N TYR A 67 25.54 1.85 -24.77
CA TYR A 67 27.00 1.92 -24.92
C TYR A 67 27.55 0.82 -25.83
N MET A 68 27.05 -0.41 -25.69
CA MET A 68 27.43 -1.53 -26.57
C MET A 68 26.93 -1.31 -27.99
N SER A 69 25.66 -0.93 -28.15
CA SER A 69 25.07 -0.63 -29.46
C SER A 69 25.82 0.49 -30.21
N ALA A 70 26.27 1.53 -29.49
CA ALA A 70 27.06 2.60 -30.09
C ALA A 70 28.45 2.15 -30.56
N GLN A 71 29.08 1.22 -29.85
CA GLN A 71 30.36 0.64 -30.28
C GLN A 71 30.20 -0.27 -31.49
N ASP A 72 29.14 -1.09 -31.53
CA ASP A 72 28.87 -2.01 -32.65
C ASP A 72 28.56 -1.25 -33.95
N VAL A 73 27.94 -0.06 -33.87
CA VAL A 73 27.64 0.79 -35.04
C VAL A 73 28.84 1.64 -35.47
N GLY A 74 29.73 1.99 -34.54
CA GLY A 74 30.90 2.84 -34.78
C GLY A 74 32.20 2.10 -35.13
N GLY A 75 32.21 0.78 -35.05
CA GLY A 75 33.33 -0.11 -35.37
C GLY A 75 33.33 -0.65 -36.79
#